data_AF-A0A1B6PFJ0-F1
#
_entry.id   AF-A0A1B6PFJ0-F1
#
_cell.length_a   1.000
_cell.length_b   1.000
_cell.length_c   1.000
_cell.angle_alpha   90.00
_cell.angle_beta   90.00
_cell.angle_gamma   90.00
#
_symmetry.space_group_name_H-M   'P 1'
#
loop_
_entity.id
_entity.type
_entity.pdbx_description
1 polymer ?
#
loop_
_entity_poly.entity_id
_entity_poly.type
_entity_poly.pdbx_seq_one_letter_code
_entity_poly.pdbx_strand_id
1 'polypeptide(L)'
;MKHAWGDPPALAAWTWTAATSAAGAHCRWPYVQCDSSSRVTTLKLVSVNITGPISDAIGVFSNLAKLDLSNNSIDRRPLEYNGLTGTIPTELGELSLLETLSLAYNSFDPGKLPTSFRNMTKLVRLWAGGCGLVGNFPSYVVIMKTELELLNLADNSLTGSLPPEVWSLNKLQFLIVATLPDT
;
A
#
# COMPACT_ATOMS: atom_id res chain seq x y z
N MET A 1 13.47 7.84 -4.31
CA MET A 1 12.63 7.15 -3.31
C MET A 1 13.42 6.70 -2.07
N LYS A 2 14.55 5.98 -2.16
CA LYS A 2 15.27 5.52 -0.93
C LYS A 2 15.65 6.64 0.07
N HIS A 3 16.07 7.81 -0.41
CA HIS A 3 16.39 8.95 0.43
C HIS A 3 15.17 9.50 1.18
N ALA A 4 14.01 9.52 0.52
CA ALA A 4 12.75 9.88 1.16
C ALA A 4 12.29 8.82 2.18
N TRP A 5 12.87 7.61 2.12
CA TRP A 5 12.59 6.51 3.02
C TRP A 5 13.59 6.33 4.17
N GLY A 6 14.40 7.35 4.43
CA GLY A 6 15.37 7.35 5.52
C GLY A 6 16.64 6.55 5.25
N ASP A 7 16.92 6.23 3.97
CA ASP A 7 18.11 5.49 3.53
C ASP A 7 18.41 4.22 4.35
N PRO A 8 17.45 3.28 4.48
CA PRO A 8 17.67 2.09 5.28
C PRO A 8 18.80 1.24 4.66
N PRO A 9 19.66 0.61 5.49
CA PRO A 9 20.78 -0.19 5.01
C PRO A 9 20.39 -1.29 4.01
N ALA A 10 19.18 -1.84 4.14
CA ALA A 10 18.63 -2.83 3.23
C ALA A 10 18.46 -2.32 1.78
N LEU A 11 18.34 -1.00 1.59
CA LEU A 11 18.26 -0.34 0.28
C LEU A 11 19.60 0.26 -0.18
N ALA A 12 20.71 -0.09 0.47
CA ALA A 12 22.04 0.41 0.09
C ALA A 12 22.40 0.09 -1.37
N ALA A 13 21.94 -1.04 -1.90
CA ALA A 13 22.18 -1.47 -3.28
C ALA A 13 21.38 -0.69 -4.33
N TRP A 14 20.39 0.12 -3.92
CA TRP A 14 19.61 0.97 -4.82
C TRP A 14 20.42 2.20 -5.19
N THR A 15 21.42 2.05 -6.04
CA THR A 15 22.31 3.13 -6.46
C THR A 15 22.20 3.36 -7.96
N TRP A 16 22.01 4.63 -8.31
CA TRP A 16 22.09 5.10 -9.68
C TRP A 16 23.40 5.86 -9.84
N THR A 17 24.39 5.21 -10.44
CA THR A 17 25.71 5.79 -10.75
C THR A 17 25.95 5.65 -12.25
N ALA A 18 26.91 6.40 -12.80
CA ALA A 18 27.31 6.23 -14.20
C ALA A 18 27.68 4.76 -14.53
N ALA A 19 28.22 4.02 -13.56
CA ALA A 19 28.55 2.58 -13.67
C ALA A 19 27.33 1.64 -13.60
N THR A 20 26.20 2.07 -13.04
CA THR A 20 24.94 1.31 -12.95
C THR A 20 23.84 1.83 -13.87
N SER A 21 24.18 2.71 -14.82
CA SER A 21 23.26 3.42 -15.73
C SER A 21 22.71 2.56 -16.89
N ALA A 22 23.02 1.27 -16.91
CA ALA A 22 22.47 0.36 -17.91
C ALA A 22 20.94 0.30 -17.78
N ALA A 23 20.24 0.36 -18.92
CA ALA A 23 18.79 0.18 -18.94
C ALA A 23 18.41 -1.14 -18.24
N GLY A 24 17.49 -1.08 -17.27
CA GLY A 24 17.06 -2.25 -16.51
C GLY A 24 17.96 -2.62 -15.32
N ALA A 25 18.99 -1.84 -14.98
CA ALA A 25 19.82 -2.12 -13.80
C ALA A 25 19.01 -2.18 -12.50
N HIS A 26 17.94 -1.39 -12.38
CA HIS A 26 17.03 -1.40 -11.24
C HIS A 26 16.32 -2.74 -11.03
N CYS A 27 16.18 -3.56 -12.08
CA CYS A 27 15.58 -4.89 -11.98
C CYS A 27 16.45 -5.91 -11.25
N ARG A 28 17.72 -5.56 -10.99
CA ARG A 28 18.65 -6.37 -10.19
C ARG A 28 18.68 -5.92 -8.74
N TRP A 29 17.98 -4.85 -8.39
CA TRP A 29 17.94 -4.36 -7.02
C TRP A 29 17.18 -5.34 -6.12
N PRO A 30 17.63 -5.52 -4.86
CA PRO A 30 16.84 -6.23 -3.87
C PRO A 30 15.42 -5.66 -3.81
N TYR A 31 14.43 -6.52 -3.59
CA TYR A 31 13.01 -6.17 -3.42
C TYR A 31 12.28 -5.70 -4.68
N VAL A 32 12.96 -5.59 -5.83
CA VAL A 32 12.38 -5.19 -7.12
C VAL A 32 12.27 -6.41 -8.03
N GLN A 33 11.14 -6.55 -8.70
CA GLN A 33 11.00 -7.45 -9.85
C GLN A 33 10.49 -6.66 -11.05
N CYS A 34 10.95 -7.05 -12.23
CA CYS A 34 10.55 -6.45 -13.49
C CYS A 34 9.98 -7.49 -14.46
N ASP A 35 9.26 -7.00 -15.46
CA ASP A 35 8.92 -7.78 -16.65
C ASP A 35 10.09 -7.87 -17.66
N SER A 36 9.85 -8.55 -18.78
CA SER A 36 10.81 -8.68 -19.89
C SER A 36 11.23 -7.35 -20.53
N SER A 37 10.46 -6.28 -20.31
CA SER A 37 10.71 -4.94 -20.82
C SER A 37 11.36 -4.03 -19.76
N SER A 38 11.89 -4.62 -18.67
CA SER A 38 12.51 -3.89 -17.56
C SER A 38 11.58 -2.93 -16.81
N ARG A 39 10.26 -3.12 -16.88
CA ARG A 39 9.30 -2.32 -16.12
C ARG A 39 9.03 -2.97 -14.78
N VAL A 40 8.99 -2.18 -13.71
CA VAL A 40 8.78 -2.69 -12.35
C VAL A 40 7.36 -3.26 -12.23
N THR A 41 7.26 -4.54 -11.86
CA THR A 41 6.00 -5.27 -11.66
C THR A 41 5.75 -5.62 -10.21
N THR A 42 6.82 -5.79 -9.42
CA THR A 42 6.70 -6.04 -7.98
C THR A 42 7.68 -5.18 -7.20
N LEU A 43 7.19 -4.57 -6.13
CA LEU A 43 8.00 -3.96 -5.10
C LEU A 43 7.59 -4.51 -3.73
N LYS A 44 8.50 -5.23 -3.07
CA LYS A 44 8.22 -5.91 -1.78
C LYS A 44 9.21 -5.50 -0.69
N LEU A 45 8.84 -4.49 0.09
CA LEU A 45 9.61 -3.87 1.16
C LEU A 45 8.99 -4.15 2.54
N VAL A 46 8.73 -5.41 2.83
CA VAL A 46 8.18 -5.84 4.13
C VAL A 46 9.26 -5.82 5.19
N SER A 47 9.04 -5.07 6.27
CA SER A 47 9.99 -5.02 7.41
C SER A 47 11.42 -4.68 7.00
N VAL A 48 11.54 -3.71 6.10
CA VAL A 48 12.80 -3.21 5.57
C VAL A 48 13.28 -1.96 6.33
N ASN A 49 12.52 -1.52 7.35
CA ASN A 49 12.78 -0.31 8.14
C ASN A 49 12.78 0.97 7.28
N ILE A 50 11.91 1.02 6.26
CA ILE A 50 11.66 2.26 5.51
C ILE A 50 10.83 3.23 6.35
N THR A 51 11.19 4.51 6.35
CA THR A 51 10.50 5.57 7.10
C THR A 51 9.94 6.66 6.18
N GLY A 52 9.31 7.70 6.72
CA GLY A 52 8.88 8.86 5.93
C GLY A 52 7.67 8.58 5.02
N PRO A 53 7.30 9.55 4.16
CA PRO A 53 6.08 9.44 3.36
C PRO A 53 6.23 8.54 2.14
N ILE A 54 5.10 8.02 1.65
CA ILE A 54 5.01 7.49 0.29
C ILE A 54 4.92 8.69 -0.65
N SER A 55 5.88 8.82 -1.56
CA SER A 55 5.88 9.87 -2.59
C SER A 55 4.77 9.63 -3.62
N ASP A 56 4.11 10.71 -4.03
CA ASP A 56 3.21 10.83 -5.19
C ASP A 56 3.75 10.18 -6.47
N ALA A 57 5.07 10.22 -6.70
CA ALA A 57 5.74 9.56 -7.81
C ALA A 57 5.52 8.03 -7.88
N ILE A 58 4.94 7.40 -6.85
CA ILE A 58 4.53 5.99 -6.88
C ILE A 58 3.56 5.69 -8.03
N GLY A 59 2.73 6.65 -8.44
CA GLY A 59 1.78 6.50 -9.55
C GLY A 59 2.45 6.23 -10.92
N VAL A 60 3.74 6.59 -11.06
CA VAL A 60 4.51 6.38 -12.31
C VAL A 60 4.74 4.89 -12.60
N PHE A 61 4.69 4.02 -11.59
CA PHE A 61 4.87 2.58 -11.77
C PHE A 61 3.60 1.89 -12.30
N SER A 62 3.08 2.34 -13.43
CA SER A 62 1.81 1.87 -14.03
C SER A 62 1.76 0.37 -14.34
N ASN A 63 2.92 -0.31 -14.38
CA ASN A 63 3.04 -1.76 -14.57
C ASN A 63 3.10 -2.58 -13.27
N LEU A 64 3.00 -1.93 -12.11
CA LEU A 64 3.06 -2.58 -10.82
C LEU A 64 1.82 -3.47 -10.63
N ALA A 65 2.06 -4.77 -10.43
CA ALA A 65 1.05 -5.76 -10.08
C ALA A 65 1.05 -6.02 -8.56
N LYS A 66 2.19 -5.84 -7.89
CA LYS A 66 2.31 -6.06 -6.44
C LYS A 66 3.12 -4.96 -5.76
N LEU A 67 2.51 -4.32 -4.77
CA LEU A 67 3.15 -3.37 -3.87
C LEU A 67 2.95 -3.83 -2.44
N ASP A 68 4.04 -4.06 -1.74
CA ASP A 68 4.02 -4.46 -0.34
C ASP A 68 5.03 -3.62 0.44
N LEU A 69 4.51 -2.71 1.26
CA LEU A 69 5.27 -1.79 2.11
C LEU A 69 5.00 -2.06 3.59
N SER A 70 4.48 -3.26 3.91
CA SER A 70 3.94 -3.56 5.23
C SER A 70 5.00 -3.73 6.33
N ASN A 71 4.56 -3.53 7.56
CA ASN A 71 5.30 -3.86 8.77
C ASN A 71 6.66 -3.16 8.86
N ASN A 72 6.70 -1.86 8.56
CA ASN A 72 7.89 -1.02 8.71
C ASN A 72 7.87 -0.17 9.99
N SER A 73 6.80 -0.22 10.78
CA SER A 73 6.78 0.34 12.14
C SER A 73 7.45 -0.63 13.12
N ILE A 74 8.68 -0.31 13.57
CA ILE A 74 9.47 -1.16 14.49
C ILE A 74 9.02 -1.01 15.95
N ASP A 75 8.47 0.15 16.33
CA ASP A 75 7.96 0.40 17.67
C ASP A 75 6.56 1.00 17.58
N ARG A 76 5.56 0.32 18.17
CA ARG A 76 4.18 0.83 18.27
C ARG A 76 4.03 1.90 19.36
N ARG A 77 5.14 2.40 19.93
CA ARG A 77 5.11 3.45 20.95
C ARG A 77 4.85 4.83 20.31
N PRO A 78 3.95 5.66 20.89
CA PRO A 78 3.54 6.94 20.32
C PRO A 78 4.63 8.03 20.15
N LEU A 79 5.86 7.77 20.59
CA LEU A 79 6.92 8.78 20.71
C LEU A 79 8.09 8.57 19.75
N GLU A 80 8.12 7.48 18.99
CA GLU A 80 9.12 7.25 17.96
C GLU A 80 8.45 7.03 16.61
N TYR A 81 8.55 8.02 15.71
CA TYR A 81 8.08 7.89 14.33
C TYR A 81 8.99 6.93 13.55
N ASN A 82 8.79 5.64 13.77
CA ASN A 82 9.42 4.57 13.00
C ASN A 82 8.38 3.99 12.01
N GLY A 83 8.78 3.76 10.76
CA GLY A 83 7.91 3.31 9.68
C GLY A 83 7.39 4.41 8.76
N LEU A 84 6.57 4.04 7.78
CA LEU A 84 6.00 5.01 6.83
C LEU A 84 5.05 5.97 7.56
N THR A 85 5.18 7.26 7.27
CA THR A 85 4.40 8.37 7.87
C THR A 85 3.67 9.18 6.80
N GLY A 86 2.99 10.26 7.18
CA GLY A 86 2.21 11.06 6.24
C GLY A 86 0.91 10.39 5.86
N THR A 87 0.22 10.92 4.85
CA THR A 87 -1.03 10.35 4.34
C THR A 87 -0.78 9.29 3.27
N ILE A 88 -1.72 8.36 3.11
CA ILE A 88 -1.73 7.44 1.97
C ILE A 88 -2.01 8.26 0.70
N PRO A 89 -1.08 8.32 -0.28
CA PRO A 89 -1.20 9.22 -1.43
C PRO A 89 -2.30 8.78 -2.41
N THR A 90 -2.95 9.75 -3.05
CA THR A 90 -4.01 9.51 -4.02
C THR A 90 -3.50 8.82 -5.29
N GLU A 91 -2.22 9.00 -5.62
CA GLU A 91 -1.54 8.48 -6.81
C GLU A 91 -1.41 6.96 -6.81
N LEU A 92 -1.54 6.30 -5.64
CA LEU A 92 -1.68 4.84 -5.59
C LEU A 92 -2.91 4.34 -6.37
N GLY A 93 -3.95 5.18 -6.52
CA GLY A 93 -5.10 4.89 -7.36
C GLY A 93 -4.81 4.87 -8.87
N GLU A 94 -3.65 5.37 -9.31
CA GLU A 94 -3.23 5.33 -10.73
C GLU A 94 -2.69 3.94 -11.13
N LEU A 95 -2.39 3.09 -10.14
CA LEU A 95 -1.88 1.74 -10.32
C LEU A 95 -3.00 0.76 -10.71
N SER A 96 -3.58 0.98 -11.88
CA SER A 96 -4.74 0.23 -12.40
C SER A 96 -4.48 -1.27 -12.62
N LEU A 97 -3.21 -1.68 -12.77
CA LEU A 97 -2.78 -3.07 -12.90
C LEU A 97 -2.46 -3.75 -11.57
N LEU A 98 -2.57 -3.04 -10.45
CA LEU A 98 -2.19 -3.59 -9.14
C LEU A 98 -3.19 -4.65 -8.70
N GLU A 99 -2.68 -5.84 -8.41
CA GLU A 99 -3.44 -6.99 -7.92
C GLU A 99 -3.31 -7.15 -6.40
N THR A 100 -2.18 -6.76 -5.83
CA THR A 100 -1.92 -6.83 -4.40
C THR A 100 -1.34 -5.53 -3.88
N LEU A 101 -2.06 -4.92 -2.93
CA LEU A 101 -1.59 -3.77 -2.16
C LEU A 101 -1.51 -4.14 -0.67
N SER A 102 -0.34 -3.94 -0.07
CA SER A 102 -0.15 -4.11 1.36
C SER A 102 0.56 -2.89 1.94
N LEU A 103 -0.17 -2.15 2.76
CA LEU A 103 0.28 -0.97 3.51
C LEU A 103 0.25 -1.21 5.03
N ALA A 104 -0.19 -2.39 5.44
CA ALA A 104 -0.52 -2.70 6.83
C ALA A 104 0.65 -2.45 7.80
N TYR A 105 0.31 -2.06 9.03
CA TYR A 105 1.24 -1.87 10.13
C TYR A 105 2.35 -0.85 9.82
N ASN A 106 1.92 0.38 9.58
CA ASN A 106 2.75 1.56 9.38
C ASN A 106 2.22 2.72 10.23
N SER A 107 3.01 3.78 10.32
CA SER A 107 2.75 4.94 11.19
C SER A 107 2.15 6.12 10.41
N PHE A 108 1.23 5.83 9.48
CA PHE A 108 0.55 6.86 8.68
C PHE A 108 -0.25 7.81 9.58
N ASP A 109 -0.34 9.06 9.13
CA ASP A 109 -1.18 10.07 9.78
C ASP A 109 -2.66 9.66 9.67
N PRO A 110 -3.49 9.94 10.70
CA PRO A 110 -4.91 9.62 10.65
C PRO A 110 -5.60 10.18 9.39
N GLY A 111 -6.23 9.31 8.61
CA GLY A 111 -6.81 9.69 7.33
C GLY A 111 -7.79 8.68 6.76
N LYS A 112 -8.53 9.07 5.72
CA LYS A 112 -9.42 8.14 4.99
C LYS A 112 -8.63 7.37 3.94
N LEU A 113 -9.06 6.15 3.63
CA LEU A 113 -8.54 5.41 2.48
C LEU A 113 -8.90 6.18 1.19
N PRO A 114 -7.94 6.53 0.31
CA PRO A 114 -8.17 7.44 -0.82
C PRO A 114 -9.28 6.95 -1.76
N THR A 115 -10.21 7.84 -2.12
CA THR A 115 -11.30 7.50 -3.05
C THR A 115 -10.81 7.17 -4.46
N SER A 116 -9.57 7.54 -4.80
CA SER A 116 -8.90 7.17 -6.04
C SER A 116 -8.67 5.66 -6.16
N PHE A 117 -8.68 4.90 -5.06
CA PHE A 117 -8.52 3.44 -5.07
C PHE A 117 -9.63 2.75 -5.87
N ARG A 118 -10.77 3.42 -6.09
CA ARG A 118 -11.83 2.94 -7.00
C ARG A 118 -11.33 2.62 -8.43
N ASN A 119 -10.21 3.22 -8.84
CA ASN A 119 -9.61 3.03 -10.16
C ASN A 119 -8.75 1.75 -10.26
N MET A 120 -8.45 1.10 -9.13
CA MET A 120 -7.61 -0.10 -9.05
C MET A 120 -8.42 -1.35 -9.41
N THR A 121 -8.91 -1.40 -10.65
CA THR A 121 -9.87 -2.42 -11.12
C THR A 121 -9.35 -3.86 -11.15
N LYS A 122 -8.03 -4.05 -11.03
CA LYS A 122 -7.38 -5.37 -10.95
C LYS A 122 -7.12 -5.86 -9.52
N LEU A 123 -7.47 -5.07 -8.51
CA LEU A 123 -7.11 -5.35 -7.12
C LEU A 123 -7.80 -6.63 -6.61
N VAL A 124 -7.00 -7.57 -6.12
CA VAL A 124 -7.44 -8.86 -5.56
C VAL A 124 -7.27 -8.87 -4.03
N ARG A 125 -6.20 -8.25 -3.52
CA ARG A 125 -5.88 -8.25 -2.09
C ARG A 125 -5.49 -6.86 -1.61
N LEU A 126 -6.20 -6.38 -0.59
CA LEU A 126 -5.89 -5.13 0.09
C LEU A 126 -5.66 -5.38 1.59
N TRP A 127 -4.43 -5.14 2.03
CA TRP A 127 -4.03 -5.13 3.44
C TRP A 127 -3.74 -3.69 3.86
N ALA A 128 -4.66 -3.08 4.61
CA ALA A 128 -4.51 -1.73 5.16
C ALA A 128 -4.89 -1.70 6.65
N GLY A 129 -4.60 -2.79 7.37
CA GLY A 129 -4.80 -2.86 8.81
C GLY A 129 -3.70 -2.13 9.58
N GLY A 130 -4.04 -1.43 10.68
CA GLY A 130 -3.04 -0.69 11.44
C GLY A 130 -2.39 0.44 10.63
N CYS A 131 -3.19 1.19 9.88
CA CYS A 131 -2.73 2.31 9.04
C CYS A 131 -3.28 3.66 9.52
N GLY A 132 -3.83 3.73 10.74
CA GLY A 132 -4.44 4.97 11.25
C GLY A 132 -5.71 5.39 10.49
N LEU A 133 -6.40 4.47 9.80
CA LEU A 133 -7.55 4.84 9.00
C LEU A 133 -8.72 5.32 9.89
N VAL A 134 -9.32 6.45 9.52
CA VAL A 134 -10.47 7.04 10.23
C VAL A 134 -11.68 7.24 9.32
N GLY A 135 -12.84 7.48 9.92
CA GLY A 135 -14.10 7.73 9.22
C GLY A 135 -14.78 6.44 8.74
N ASN A 136 -15.76 6.59 7.84
CA ASN A 136 -16.61 5.46 7.45
C ASN A 136 -15.89 4.43 6.59
N PHE A 137 -16.43 3.20 6.58
CA PHE A 137 -16.02 2.16 5.64
C PHE A 137 -15.99 2.71 4.20
N PRO A 138 -14.94 2.40 3.41
CA PRO A 138 -14.80 2.90 2.04
C PRO A 138 -15.82 2.23 1.10
N SER A 139 -17.03 2.79 1.02
CA SER A 139 -18.13 2.24 0.23
C SER A 139 -17.80 2.10 -1.27
N TYR A 140 -16.82 2.87 -1.77
CA TYR A 140 -16.35 2.72 -3.14
C TYR A 140 -15.76 1.33 -3.43
N VAL A 141 -15.30 0.59 -2.40
CA VAL A 141 -14.80 -0.78 -2.54
C VAL A 141 -15.86 -1.71 -3.10
N VAL A 142 -17.14 -1.41 -2.84
CA VAL A 142 -18.26 -2.22 -3.32
C VAL A 142 -18.59 -1.97 -4.79
N ILE A 143 -18.35 -0.76 -5.29
CA ILE A 143 -18.59 -0.40 -6.71
C ILE A 143 -17.36 -0.67 -7.59
N MET A 144 -16.24 -1.07 -7.00
CA MET A 144 -15.07 -1.51 -7.74
C MET A 144 -15.43 -2.78 -8.51
N LYS A 145 -15.23 -2.77 -9.84
CA LYS A 145 -15.36 -3.96 -10.70
C LYS A 145 -14.15 -4.88 -10.56
N THR A 146 -13.78 -5.19 -9.32
CA THR A 146 -12.59 -5.93 -8.94
C THR A 146 -12.89 -7.38 -8.61
N GLU A 147 -11.89 -8.22 -8.76
CA GLU A 147 -11.89 -9.60 -8.27
C GLU A 147 -11.40 -9.67 -6.81
N LEU A 148 -11.90 -8.75 -5.96
CA LEU A 148 -11.39 -8.60 -4.60
C LEU A 148 -11.71 -9.86 -3.78
N GLU A 149 -10.66 -10.56 -3.34
CA GLU A 149 -10.71 -11.77 -2.52
C GLU A 149 -10.47 -11.46 -1.04
N LEU A 150 -9.65 -10.46 -0.75
CA LEU A 150 -9.24 -10.12 0.61
C LEU A 150 -9.27 -8.61 0.84
N LEU A 151 -10.01 -8.20 1.86
CA LEU A 151 -10.03 -6.85 2.41
C LEU A 151 -9.74 -6.89 3.91
N ASN A 152 -8.57 -6.41 4.30
CA ASN A 152 -8.20 -6.26 5.70
C ASN A 152 -8.02 -4.78 6.07
N LEU A 153 -8.93 -4.26 6.89
CA LEU A 153 -8.94 -2.93 7.49
C LEU A 153 -8.94 -3.00 9.02
N ALA A 154 -8.49 -4.12 9.62
CA ALA A 154 -8.39 -4.30 11.06
C ALA A 154 -7.48 -3.26 11.73
N ASP A 155 -7.54 -3.14 13.06
CA ASP A 155 -6.64 -2.26 13.81
C ASP A 155 -6.63 -0.79 13.33
N ASN A 156 -7.78 -0.29 12.89
CA ASN A 156 -7.99 1.11 12.50
C ASN A 156 -9.10 1.74 13.34
N SER A 157 -9.32 3.04 13.21
CA SER A 157 -10.34 3.82 13.91
C SER A 157 -11.52 4.17 12.99
N LEU A 158 -11.99 3.17 12.23
CA LEU A 158 -13.14 3.32 11.34
C LEU A 158 -14.44 3.47 12.15
N THR A 159 -15.39 4.23 11.61
CA THR A 159 -16.70 4.54 12.23
C THR A 159 -17.86 4.14 11.32
N GLY A 160 -19.09 4.20 11.83
CA GLY A 160 -20.30 3.94 11.04
C GLY A 160 -20.63 2.45 10.92
N SER A 161 -21.22 2.03 9.81
CA SER A 161 -21.59 0.62 9.58
C SER A 161 -21.01 0.09 8.28
N LEU A 162 -20.90 -1.24 8.19
CA LEU A 162 -20.61 -1.90 6.92
C LEU A 162 -21.83 -1.73 5.98
N PRO A 163 -21.66 -1.19 4.76
CA PRO A 163 -22.75 -1.12 3.81
C PRO A 163 -23.23 -2.54 3.45
N PRO A 164 -24.55 -2.81 3.39
CA PRO A 164 -25.08 -4.13 3.03
C PRO A 164 -24.56 -4.65 1.69
N GLU A 165 -24.21 -3.75 0.78
CA GLU A 165 -23.69 -4.08 -0.53
C GLU A 165 -22.32 -4.78 -0.47
N VAL A 166 -21.57 -4.72 0.66
CA VAL A 166 -20.34 -5.49 0.84
C VAL A 166 -20.57 -6.99 0.64
N TRP A 167 -21.75 -7.48 1.02
CA TRP A 167 -22.14 -8.88 0.84
C TRP A 167 -22.40 -9.27 -0.62
N SER A 168 -22.45 -8.30 -1.54
CA SER A 168 -22.55 -8.54 -2.99
C SER A 168 -21.20 -8.76 -3.68
N LEU A 169 -20.09 -8.62 -2.95
CA LEU A 169 -18.74 -8.91 -3.46
C LEU A 169 -18.53 -10.43 -3.56
N ASN A 170 -19.00 -11.03 -4.64
CA ASN A 170 -19.06 -12.49 -4.83
C ASN A 170 -17.70 -13.22 -4.79
N LYS A 171 -16.59 -12.49 -4.92
CA LYS A 171 -15.23 -13.04 -4.87
C LYS A 171 -14.57 -12.89 -3.50
N LEU A 172 -15.16 -12.08 -2.62
CA LEU A 172 -14.61 -11.78 -1.31
C LEU A 172 -14.65 -13.03 -0.43
N GLN A 173 -13.47 -13.47 0.00
CA GLN A 173 -13.29 -14.63 0.88
C GLN A 173 -12.99 -14.18 2.31
N PHE A 174 -12.27 -13.06 2.44
CA PHE A 174 -11.84 -12.54 3.74
C PHE A 174 -12.18 -11.06 3.85
N LEU A 175 -13.09 -10.75 4.78
CA LEU A 175 -13.36 -9.40 5.25
C LEU A 175 -12.94 -9.29 6.71
N ILE A 176 -11.94 -8.47 6.98
CA ILE A 176 -11.46 -8.22 8.34
C ILE A 176 -11.55 -6.72 8.57
N VAL A 177 -12.41 -6.28 9.48
CA VAL A 177 -12.60 -4.87 9.83
C VAL A 177 -12.56 -4.73 11.34
N ALA A 178 -12.13 -3.56 11.83
CA ALA A 178 -12.27 -3.23 13.25
C ALA A 178 -13.76 -3.13 13.62
N THR A 179 -14.09 -3.38 14.89
CA THR A 179 -15.43 -3.10 15.43
C THR A 179 -15.75 -1.64 15.23
N LEU A 180 -16.72 -1.33 14.37
CA LEU A 180 -17.22 0.03 14.21
C LEU A 180 -18.02 0.34 15.49
N PRO A 181 -17.66 1.37 16.28
CA PRO A 181 -18.46 1.72 17.44
C PRO A 181 -19.87 2.09 16.98
N ASP A 182 -20.88 1.45 17.56
CA ASP A 182 -22.28 1.82 17.35
C ASP A 182 -22.44 3.29 17.74
N THR A 183 -22.86 4.13 16.79
CA THR A 183 -23.27 5.52 17.06
C THR A 183 -24.68 5.55 17.63
#